data_AF-A0A9E0NSG8-F1
#
_entry.id   AF-A0A9E0NSG8-F1
#
_cell.length_a   1.000
_cell.length_b   1.000
_cell.length_c   1.000
_cell.angle_alpha   90.00
_cell.angle_beta   90.00
_cell.angle_gamma   90.00
#
_symmetry.space_group_name_H-M   'P 1'
#
loop_
_entity.id
_entity.type
_entity.pdbx_description
1 polymer ?
#
loop_
_entity_poly.entity_id
_entity_poly.type
_entity_poly.pdbx_seq_one_letter_code
_entity_poly.pdbx_strand_id
1 'polypeptide(L)'
;LRGARNLMIAHFGPGSIEMRKKSARDEALKCFVDFRPEAAREKISVKLEFEGLLPEKAPDVRQLVLSSLGSVAHLAVTGDFRVPRASTVLVAETPEEILSDKVRALLERRYLKGRDFYDLWHLHTVLKIPADMNIIQRKWTFYQAAFVARRDFRFFQKPSKEEKNQMREAIEQDLSRFLPPEAMAVFRAGQFSDFLEAARALFEELSAKGVSLP
;
A
#
# COMPACT_ATOMS: atom_id res chain seq x y z
N LEU A 1 -18.72 -4.48 -16.04
CA LEU A 1 -18.60 -3.01 -16.30
C LEU A 1 -19.94 -2.26 -16.31
N ARG A 2 -21.06 -2.82 -16.78
CA ARG A 2 -22.37 -2.12 -16.82
C ARG A 2 -22.78 -1.48 -15.49
N GLY A 3 -22.69 -2.21 -14.37
CA GLY A 3 -23.01 -1.66 -13.04
C GLY A 3 -22.10 -0.51 -12.60
N ALA A 4 -20.79 -0.62 -12.85
CA ALA A 4 -19.83 0.45 -12.57
C ALA A 4 -20.11 1.71 -13.41
N ARG A 5 -20.49 1.54 -14.69
CA ARG A 5 -20.88 2.66 -15.57
C ARG A 5 -22.03 3.47 -14.96
N ASN A 6 -23.09 2.81 -14.50
CA ASN A 6 -24.25 3.49 -13.93
C ASN A 6 -23.91 4.27 -12.66
N LEU A 7 -23.06 3.71 -11.80
CA LEU A 7 -22.60 4.38 -10.58
C LEU A 7 -21.70 5.59 -10.87
N MET A 8 -20.78 5.46 -11.82
CA MET A 8 -19.91 6.55 -12.26
C MET A 8 -20.74 7.68 -12.89
N ILE A 9 -21.74 7.34 -13.71
CA ILE A 9 -22.66 8.34 -14.29
C ILE A 9 -23.43 9.09 -13.21
N ALA A 10 -23.89 8.39 -12.16
CA ALA A 10 -24.55 9.04 -11.03
C ALA A 10 -23.64 10.00 -10.25
N HIS A 11 -22.31 9.82 -10.29
CA HIS A 11 -21.34 10.63 -9.53
C HIS A 11 -20.73 11.75 -10.35
N PHE A 12 -20.40 11.48 -11.60
CA PHE A 12 -19.60 12.35 -12.46
C PHE A 12 -20.41 12.88 -13.67
N GLY A 13 -21.70 12.56 -13.75
CA GLY A 13 -22.57 12.90 -14.87
C GLY A 13 -22.45 11.94 -16.05
N PRO A 14 -23.21 12.14 -17.14
CA PRO A 14 -23.13 11.33 -18.35
C PRO A 14 -21.69 11.18 -18.85
N GLY A 15 -21.35 9.97 -19.30
CA GLY A 15 -19.98 9.67 -19.69
C GLY A 15 -19.78 8.25 -20.20
N SER A 16 -18.55 8.00 -20.64
CA SER A 16 -18.11 6.70 -21.14
C SER A 16 -17.07 6.09 -20.21
N ILE A 17 -17.13 4.76 -20.07
CA ILE A 17 -16.15 3.98 -19.32
C ILE A 17 -15.42 3.05 -20.28
N GLU A 18 -14.10 3.04 -20.22
CA GLU A 18 -13.23 2.20 -21.03
C GLU A 18 -12.27 1.44 -20.12
N MET A 19 -12.06 0.16 -20.40
CA MET A 19 -11.05 -0.64 -19.70
C MET A 19 -9.91 -0.98 -20.66
N ARG A 20 -8.72 -0.46 -20.37
CA ARG A 20 -7.52 -0.73 -21.16
C ARG A 20 -6.61 -1.68 -20.41
N LYS A 21 -6.49 -2.92 -20.90
CA LYS A 21 -5.53 -3.88 -20.35
C LYS A 21 -4.11 -3.36 -20.58
N LYS A 22 -3.24 -3.57 -19.59
CA LYS A 22 -1.81 -3.28 -19.69
C LYS A 22 -1.05 -4.60 -19.71
N SER A 23 0.14 -4.60 -20.31
CA SER A 23 1.06 -5.72 -20.18
C SER A 23 1.36 -5.99 -18.70
N ALA A 24 1.24 -7.25 -18.34
CA ALA A 24 1.48 -7.81 -17.02
C ALA A 24 2.05 -9.23 -17.20
N ARG A 25 2.57 -9.80 -16.12
CA ARG A 25 2.88 -11.24 -16.06
C ARG A 25 1.58 -12.04 -16.09
N ASP A 26 1.63 -13.32 -16.45
CA ASP A 26 0.43 -14.16 -16.54
C ASP A 26 -0.29 -14.28 -15.19
N GLU A 27 0.46 -14.19 -14.09
CA GLU A 27 -0.05 -14.24 -12.71
C GLU A 27 -0.61 -12.91 -12.21
N ALA A 28 -0.62 -11.84 -13.03
CA ALA A 28 -1.05 -10.51 -12.60
C ALA A 28 -2.02 -9.87 -13.59
N LEU A 29 -3.04 -9.20 -13.07
CA LEU A 29 -3.94 -8.37 -13.88
C LEU A 29 -3.58 -6.91 -13.70
N LYS A 30 -3.26 -6.23 -14.80
CA LYS A 30 -3.07 -4.77 -14.81
C LYS A 30 -4.00 -4.15 -15.84
N CYS A 31 -4.80 -3.18 -15.42
CA CYS A 31 -5.64 -2.43 -16.35
C CYS A 31 -5.83 -0.99 -15.88
N PHE A 32 -6.16 -0.12 -16.84
CA PHE A 32 -6.72 1.19 -16.55
C PHE A 32 -8.23 1.14 -16.74
N VAL A 33 -8.96 1.71 -15.79
CA VAL A 33 -10.36 2.05 -15.93
C VAL A 33 -10.43 3.56 -16.12
N ASP A 34 -10.79 3.95 -17.33
CA ASP A 34 -10.91 5.35 -17.72
C ASP A 34 -12.38 5.74 -17.74
N PHE A 35 -12.71 6.87 -17.11
CA PHE A 35 -14.00 7.51 -17.22
C PHE A 35 -13.82 8.89 -17.88
N ARG A 36 -14.60 9.13 -18.94
CA ARG A 36 -14.64 10.41 -19.67
C ARG A 36 -16.05 11.00 -19.53
N PRO A 37 -16.24 12.07 -18.74
CA PRO A 37 -17.50 12.81 -18.70
C PRO A 37 -17.78 13.44 -20.08
N GLU A 38 -19.05 13.53 -20.48
CA GLU A 38 -19.43 14.18 -21.75
C GLU A 38 -19.29 15.71 -21.69
N ALA A 39 -19.56 16.29 -20.52
CA ALA A 39 -19.54 17.74 -20.31
C ALA A 39 -18.14 18.32 -20.03
N ALA A 40 -17.10 17.48 -19.95
CA ALA A 40 -15.74 17.91 -19.62
C ALA A 40 -14.70 17.25 -20.54
N ARG A 41 -13.60 17.97 -20.82
CA ARG A 41 -12.46 17.40 -21.57
C ARG A 41 -11.56 16.53 -20.70
N GLU A 42 -11.75 16.56 -19.39
CA GLU A 42 -10.93 15.84 -18.44
C GLU A 42 -11.22 14.33 -18.46
N LYS A 43 -10.22 13.53 -18.06
CA LYS A 43 -10.35 12.07 -17.95
C LYS A 43 -9.95 11.63 -16.56
N ILE A 44 -10.83 10.88 -15.90
CA ILE A 44 -10.52 10.18 -14.66
C ILE A 44 -9.94 8.82 -15.05
N SER A 45 -8.74 8.50 -14.57
CA SER A 45 -8.03 7.27 -14.92
C SER A 45 -7.59 6.55 -13.66
N VAL A 46 -8.21 5.40 -13.37
CA VAL A 46 -7.85 4.56 -12.23
C VAL A 46 -7.05 3.37 -12.73
N LYS A 47 -5.83 3.21 -12.23
CA LYS A 47 -5.02 2.01 -12.48
C LYS A 47 -5.38 0.94 -11.46
N LEU A 48 -5.77 -0.23 -11.94
CA LEU A 48 -6.01 -1.41 -11.12
C LEU A 48 -4.88 -2.41 -11.36
N GLU A 49 -4.28 -2.89 -10.27
CA GLU A 49 -3.26 -3.93 -10.29
C GLU A 49 -3.66 -5.01 -9.29
N PHE A 50 -3.72 -6.26 -9.75
CA PHE A 50 -4.01 -7.44 -8.94
C PHE A 50 -2.90 -8.46 -9.17
N GLU A 51 -2.38 -9.02 -8.09
CA GLU A 51 -1.49 -10.18 -8.15
C GLU A 51 -2.32 -11.43 -7.82
N GLY A 52 -2.13 -12.50 -8.59
CA GLY A 52 -2.80 -13.76 -8.39
C GLY A 52 -2.32 -14.45 -7.12
N LEU A 53 -3.26 -14.98 -6.35
CA LEU A 53 -2.97 -15.77 -5.15
C LEU A 53 -2.84 -17.25 -5.54
N LEU A 54 -1.99 -18.00 -4.82
CA LEU A 54 -2.00 -19.46 -4.94
C LEU A 54 -3.35 -20.03 -4.47
N PRO A 55 -3.76 -21.21 -4.95
CA PRO A 55 -5.00 -21.85 -4.50
C PRO A 55 -5.09 -21.91 -2.97
N GLU A 56 -6.29 -21.67 -2.44
CA GLU A 56 -6.60 -21.71 -0.99
C GLU A 56 -5.87 -20.67 -0.13
N LYS A 57 -5.11 -19.75 -0.74
CA LYS A 57 -4.57 -18.57 -0.05
C LYS A 57 -5.58 -17.43 -0.12
N ALA A 58 -5.94 -16.90 1.05
CA ALA A 58 -6.76 -15.70 1.19
C ALA A 58 -6.20 -14.86 2.34
N PRO A 59 -6.19 -13.52 2.21
CA PRO A 59 -5.70 -12.68 3.28
C PRO A 59 -6.71 -12.64 4.42
N ASP A 60 -6.22 -12.39 5.62
CA ASP A 60 -7.12 -12.04 6.72
C ASP A 60 -7.76 -10.69 6.40
N VAL A 61 -9.09 -10.64 6.48
CA VAL A 61 -9.87 -9.46 6.12
C VAL A 61 -10.72 -8.97 7.28
N ARG A 62 -10.98 -7.67 7.28
CA ARG A 62 -11.96 -7.00 8.11
C ARG A 62 -13.01 -6.34 7.25
N GLN A 63 -14.22 -6.27 7.78
CA GLN A 63 -15.34 -5.57 7.17
C GLN A 63 -15.46 -4.19 7.81
N LEU A 64 -15.47 -3.16 6.98
CA LEU A 64 -15.59 -1.77 7.40
C LEU A 64 -16.84 -1.18 6.76
N VAL A 65 -17.71 -0.58 7.57
CA VAL A 65 -18.81 0.22 7.02
C VAL A 65 -18.23 1.55 6.58
N LEU A 66 -18.34 1.90 5.30
CA LEU A 66 -17.72 3.08 4.72
C LEU A 66 -18.07 4.37 5.49
N SER A 67 -19.34 4.55 5.86
CA SER A 67 -19.80 5.71 6.63
C SER A 67 -19.36 5.71 8.10
N SER A 68 -18.88 4.60 8.65
CA SER A 68 -18.38 4.55 10.03
C SER A 68 -16.91 4.98 10.14
N LEU A 69 -16.24 5.21 9.01
CA LEU A 69 -14.87 5.71 8.99
C LEU A 69 -14.90 7.22 9.23
N GLY A 70 -14.30 7.70 10.32
CA GLY A 70 -14.43 9.09 10.77
C GLY A 70 -14.04 10.15 9.71
N SER A 71 -12.99 9.89 8.92
CA SER A 71 -12.59 10.77 7.82
C SER A 71 -13.64 10.82 6.70
N VAL A 72 -14.25 9.69 6.36
CA VAL A 72 -15.31 9.61 5.35
C VAL A 72 -16.60 10.26 5.86
N ALA A 73 -16.95 10.00 7.12
CA ALA A 73 -18.11 10.60 7.76
C ALA A 73 -17.99 12.14 7.77
N HIS A 74 -16.82 12.67 8.12
CA HIS A 74 -16.57 14.10 8.09
C HIS A 74 -16.75 14.69 6.68
N LEU A 75 -16.10 14.11 5.66
CA LEU A 75 -16.23 14.57 4.28
C LEU A 75 -17.65 14.46 3.72
N ALA A 76 -18.41 13.45 4.16
CA ALA A 76 -19.81 13.29 3.80
C ALA A 76 -20.69 14.38 4.43
N VAL A 77 -20.43 14.73 5.71
CA VAL A 77 -21.17 15.77 6.43
C VAL A 77 -20.86 17.18 5.88
N THR A 78 -19.61 17.46 5.50
CA THR A 78 -19.24 18.76 4.90
C THR A 78 -19.71 18.90 3.46
N GLY A 79 -20.17 17.81 2.83
CA GLY A 79 -20.59 17.79 1.43
C GLY A 79 -19.43 17.69 0.44
N ASP A 80 -18.19 17.59 0.92
CA ASP A 80 -16.98 17.44 0.11
C ASP A 80 -16.87 16.06 -0.55
N PHE A 81 -17.58 15.07 -0.02
CA PHE A 81 -17.62 13.72 -0.58
C PHE A 81 -19.04 13.15 -0.64
N ARG A 82 -19.51 12.84 -1.85
CA ARG A 82 -20.80 12.19 -2.07
C ARG A 82 -20.62 10.68 -2.14
N VAL A 83 -21.28 9.97 -1.23
CA VAL A 83 -21.27 8.50 -1.19
C VAL A 83 -22.61 7.99 -1.72
N PRO A 84 -22.64 7.22 -2.84
CA PRO A 84 -23.90 6.72 -3.42
C PRO A 84 -24.68 5.83 -2.45
N ARG A 85 -23.94 5.12 -1.60
CA ARG A 85 -24.43 4.11 -0.66
C ARG A 85 -23.60 4.21 0.62
N ALA A 86 -24.04 5.04 1.56
CA ALA A 86 -23.33 5.26 2.82
C ALA A 86 -23.08 3.94 3.59
N SER A 87 -24.02 2.99 3.51
CA SER A 87 -23.93 1.65 4.09
C SER A 87 -23.07 0.65 3.32
N THR A 88 -22.23 1.11 2.39
CA THR A 88 -21.30 0.22 1.66
C THR A 88 -20.34 -0.45 2.65
N VAL A 89 -20.30 -1.78 2.63
CA VAL A 89 -19.31 -2.56 3.36
C VAL A 89 -18.07 -2.72 2.49
N LEU A 90 -16.95 -2.19 2.97
CA LEU A 90 -15.63 -2.41 2.40
C LEU A 90 -15.02 -3.66 3.04
N VAL A 91 -14.56 -4.58 2.20
CA VAL A 91 -13.70 -5.69 2.64
C VAL A 91 -12.26 -5.24 2.42
N ALA A 92 -11.50 -5.12 3.50
CA ALA A 92 -10.10 -4.70 3.48
C ALA A 92 -9.25 -5.70 4.25
N GLU A 93 -7.97 -5.80 3.91
CA GLU A 93 -7.01 -6.56 4.69
C GLU A 93 -6.91 -6.04 6.13
N THR A 94 -6.57 -6.93 7.06
CA THR A 94 -6.23 -6.52 8.43
C THR A 94 -4.95 -5.67 8.43
N PRO A 95 -4.74 -4.80 9.44
CA PRO A 95 -3.49 -4.05 9.54
C PRO A 95 -2.23 -4.94 9.58
N GLU A 96 -2.31 -6.12 10.18
CA GLU A 96 -1.23 -7.11 10.26
C GLU A 96 -0.88 -7.67 8.88
N GLU A 97 -1.89 -7.96 8.06
CA GLU A 97 -1.72 -8.35 6.66
C GLU A 97 -1.03 -7.24 5.86
N ILE A 98 -1.51 -6.00 5.99
CA ILE A 98 -0.91 -4.85 5.30
C ILE A 98 0.55 -4.67 5.73
N LEU A 99 0.86 -4.78 7.03
CA LEU A 99 2.23 -4.69 7.54
C LEU A 99 3.11 -5.81 6.95
N SER A 100 2.60 -7.04 6.86
CA SER A 100 3.33 -8.16 6.28
C SER A 100 3.65 -7.96 4.79
N ASP A 101 2.74 -7.33 4.04
CA ASP A 101 2.97 -6.97 2.64
C ASP A 101 4.04 -5.88 2.49
N LYS A 102 4.15 -4.96 3.47
CA LYS A 102 5.26 -3.99 3.51
C LYS A 102 6.60 -4.67 3.78
N VAL A 103 6.65 -5.63 4.71
CA VAL A 103 7.85 -6.44 4.95
C VAL A 103 8.27 -7.17 3.68
N ARG A 104 7.33 -7.88 3.02
CA ARG A 104 7.60 -8.55 1.74
C ARG A 104 8.10 -7.58 0.67
N ALA A 105 7.45 -6.43 0.50
CA ALA A 105 7.82 -5.45 -0.50
C ALA A 105 9.25 -4.91 -0.31
N LEU A 106 9.65 -4.64 0.94
CA LEU A 106 11.00 -4.19 1.29
C LEU A 106 12.08 -5.24 1.02
N LEU A 107 11.75 -6.53 1.06
CA LEU A 107 12.69 -7.62 0.79
C LEU A 107 12.75 -8.00 -0.69
N GLU A 108 11.62 -7.98 -1.40
CA GLU A 108 11.47 -8.55 -2.75
C GLU A 108 11.76 -7.55 -3.88
N ARG A 109 11.46 -6.27 -3.70
CA ARG A 109 11.55 -5.31 -4.80
C ARG A 109 13.00 -5.05 -5.19
N ARG A 110 13.26 -4.87 -6.49
CA ARG A 110 14.61 -4.53 -6.98
C ARG A 110 15.08 -3.14 -6.52
N TYR A 111 14.16 -2.19 -6.38
CA TYR A 111 14.44 -0.83 -5.90
C TYR A 111 13.81 -0.61 -4.53
N LEU A 112 14.34 0.35 -3.76
CA LEU A 112 13.74 0.81 -2.53
C LEU A 112 12.62 1.80 -2.86
N LYS A 113 11.42 1.54 -2.36
CA LYS A 113 10.30 2.47 -2.47
C LYS A 113 10.17 3.21 -1.14
N GLY A 114 10.52 4.49 -1.12
CA GLY A 114 10.55 5.30 0.10
C GLY A 114 9.25 5.29 0.88
N ARG A 115 8.10 5.24 0.18
CA ARG A 115 6.78 5.15 0.83
C ARG A 115 6.59 3.90 1.69
N ASP A 116 7.20 2.78 1.35
CA ASP A 116 7.03 1.56 2.17
C ASP A 116 7.70 1.72 3.55
N PHE A 117 8.72 2.57 3.68
CA PHE A 117 9.31 2.92 4.99
C PHE A 117 8.36 3.78 5.83
N TYR A 118 7.68 4.74 5.20
CA TYR A 118 6.67 5.55 5.88
C TYR A 118 5.50 4.68 6.36
N ASP A 119 4.98 3.82 5.49
CA ASP A 119 3.87 2.92 5.82
C ASP A 119 4.26 1.95 6.94
N LEU A 120 5.48 1.40 6.90
CA LEU A 120 6.03 0.54 7.95
C LEU A 120 6.13 1.30 9.28
N TRP A 121 6.73 2.49 9.30
CA TRP A 121 6.81 3.32 10.51
C TRP A 121 5.42 3.62 11.07
N HIS A 122 4.47 3.99 10.22
CA HIS A 122 3.13 4.31 10.67
C HIS A 122 2.42 3.08 11.25
N LEU A 123 2.47 1.93 10.57
CA LEU A 123 1.83 0.70 11.05
C LEU A 123 2.48 0.15 12.32
N HIS A 124 3.81 -0.02 12.31
CA HIS A 124 4.53 -0.68 13.40
C HIS A 124 4.81 0.26 14.58
N THR A 125 5.27 1.49 14.31
CA THR A 125 5.68 2.41 15.37
C THR A 125 4.55 3.30 15.86
N VAL A 126 3.72 3.86 14.98
CA VAL A 126 2.64 4.79 15.38
C VAL A 126 1.40 4.02 15.84
N LEU A 127 0.91 3.09 15.01
CA LEU A 127 -0.30 2.31 15.28
C LEU A 127 -0.04 1.07 16.14
N LYS A 128 1.22 0.73 16.41
CA LYS A 128 1.63 -0.42 17.24
C LYS A 128 1.05 -1.75 16.76
N ILE A 129 0.90 -1.90 15.44
CA ILE A 129 0.45 -3.15 14.84
C ILE A 129 1.54 -4.21 15.07
N PRO A 130 1.22 -5.35 15.69
CA PRO A 130 2.19 -6.38 15.99
C PRO A 130 2.68 -7.07 14.72
N ALA A 131 3.97 -7.40 14.67
CA ALA A 131 4.51 -8.23 13.62
C ALA A 131 4.19 -9.71 13.88
N ASP A 132 3.19 -10.24 13.18
CA ASP A 132 2.84 -11.67 13.25
C ASP A 132 3.74 -12.49 12.34
N MET A 133 4.57 -13.35 12.94
CA MET A 133 5.48 -14.22 12.20
C MET A 133 4.75 -15.17 11.26
N ASN A 134 3.62 -15.73 11.66
CA ASN A 134 2.88 -16.69 10.84
C ASN A 134 2.34 -16.02 9.58
N ILE A 135 1.84 -14.79 9.72
CA ILE A 135 1.37 -13.97 8.60
C ILE A 135 2.55 -13.62 7.67
N ILE A 136 3.67 -13.17 8.21
CA ILE A 136 4.84 -12.80 7.40
C ILE A 136 5.44 -14.01 6.67
N GLN A 137 5.58 -15.16 7.34
CA GLN A 137 6.11 -16.37 6.73
C GLN A 137 5.18 -16.94 5.66
N ARG A 138 3.86 -16.93 5.87
CA ARG A 138 2.93 -17.37 4.81
C ARG A 138 3.00 -16.47 3.58
N LYS A 139 3.39 -15.18 3.72
CA LYS A 139 3.52 -14.26 2.58
C LYS A 139 4.57 -14.69 1.57
N TRP A 140 5.57 -15.48 1.93
CA TRP A 140 6.56 -15.99 0.97
C TRP A 140 5.93 -16.90 -0.10
N THR A 141 4.89 -17.65 0.26
CA THR A 141 4.22 -18.63 -0.62
C THR A 141 2.78 -18.24 -0.93
N PHE A 142 2.44 -16.97 -0.80
CA PHE A 142 1.04 -16.52 -0.85
C PHE A 142 0.55 -16.23 -2.26
N TYR A 143 1.45 -15.70 -3.09
CA TYR A 143 1.16 -15.27 -4.46
C TYR A 143 1.67 -16.32 -5.45
N GLN A 144 1.02 -16.41 -6.61
CA GLN A 144 1.45 -17.26 -7.72
C GLN A 144 2.85 -16.87 -8.21
N ALA A 145 3.14 -15.56 -8.24
CA ALA A 145 4.50 -15.09 -8.45
C ALA A 145 5.37 -15.43 -7.23
N ALA A 146 6.36 -16.29 -7.47
CA ALA A 146 7.32 -16.74 -6.46
C ALA A 146 8.02 -15.55 -5.80
N PHE A 147 8.12 -15.61 -4.46
CA PHE A 147 8.91 -14.65 -3.70
C PHE A 147 10.39 -14.84 -4.00
N VAL A 148 11.07 -13.74 -4.34
CA VAL A 148 12.52 -13.71 -4.54
C VAL A 148 13.12 -12.61 -3.70
N ALA A 149 13.79 -12.99 -2.61
CA ALA A 149 14.51 -12.04 -1.77
C ALA A 149 15.60 -11.33 -2.58
N ARG A 150 15.57 -10.00 -2.59
CA ARG A 150 16.61 -9.14 -3.16
C ARG A 150 17.47 -8.48 -2.09
N ARG A 151 17.04 -8.55 -0.84
CA ARG A 151 17.73 -8.05 0.35
C ARG A 151 17.53 -9.05 1.48
N ASP A 152 18.53 -9.12 2.33
CA ASP A 152 18.45 -9.85 3.60
C ASP A 152 17.95 -8.92 4.72
N PHE A 153 17.74 -9.47 5.91
CA PHE A 153 17.34 -8.68 7.08
C PHE A 153 18.48 -7.79 7.59
N ARG A 154 19.74 -8.21 7.38
CA ARG A 154 20.94 -7.47 7.79
C ARG A 154 21.03 -6.11 7.10
N PHE A 155 20.51 -5.99 5.88
CA PHE A 155 20.35 -4.73 5.16
C PHE A 155 19.63 -3.66 6.01
N PHE A 156 18.61 -4.05 6.79
CA PHE A 156 17.84 -3.13 7.63
C PHE A 156 18.35 -3.07 9.07
N GLN A 157 18.84 -4.20 9.61
CA GLN A 157 19.33 -4.28 10.99
C GLN A 157 20.68 -3.58 11.17
N LYS A 158 21.60 -3.78 10.22
CA LYS A 158 22.98 -3.28 10.27
C LYS A 158 23.41 -2.79 8.88
N PRO A 159 22.75 -1.73 8.35
CA PRO A 159 23.14 -1.15 7.08
C PRO A 159 24.54 -0.56 7.16
N SER A 160 25.30 -0.72 6.08
CA SER A 160 26.46 0.11 5.77
C SER A 160 26.06 1.58 5.60
N LYS A 161 27.05 2.47 5.56
CA LYS A 161 26.82 3.89 5.33
C LYS A 161 26.16 4.14 3.97
N GLU A 162 26.59 3.39 2.96
CA GLU A 162 26.08 3.44 1.60
C GLU A 162 24.61 2.99 1.54
N GLU A 163 24.27 1.87 2.17
CA GLU A 163 22.88 1.36 2.23
C GLU A 163 21.97 2.33 2.98
N LYS A 164 22.46 2.92 4.08
CA LYS A 164 21.71 3.93 4.84
C LYS A 164 21.43 5.18 4.01
N ASN A 165 22.40 5.62 3.21
CA ASN A 165 22.21 6.75 2.29
C ASN A 165 21.22 6.40 1.18
N GLN A 166 21.32 5.21 0.58
CA GLN A 166 20.35 4.74 -0.42
C GLN A 166 18.92 4.71 0.12
N MET A 167 18.72 4.27 1.37
CA MET A 167 17.41 4.30 2.02
C MET A 167 16.89 5.73 2.18
N ARG A 168 17.73 6.66 2.66
CA ARG A 168 17.34 8.08 2.81
C ARG A 168 16.99 8.74 1.50
N GLU A 169 17.78 8.50 0.45
CA GLU A 169 17.53 9.02 -0.89
C GLU A 169 16.19 8.51 -1.44
N ALA A 170 15.93 7.21 -1.29
CA ALA A 170 14.66 6.61 -1.72
C ALA A 170 13.47 7.19 -0.94
N ILE A 171 13.60 7.39 0.37
CA ILE A 171 12.59 8.03 1.23
C ILE A 171 12.33 9.46 0.76
N GLU A 172 13.37 10.28 0.63
CA GLU A 172 13.29 11.67 0.20
C GLU A 172 12.60 11.82 -1.17
N GLN A 173 13.07 11.06 -2.15
CA GLN A 173 12.59 11.12 -3.52
C GLN A 173 11.10 10.78 -3.64
N ASP A 174 10.66 9.76 -2.90
CA ASP A 174 9.26 9.35 -2.93
C ASP A 174 8.40 10.31 -2.11
N LEU A 175 8.72 10.52 -0.83
CA LEU A 175 7.84 11.24 0.11
C LEU A 175 7.67 12.72 -0.21
N SER A 176 8.68 13.37 -0.81
CA SER A 176 8.57 14.76 -1.27
C SER A 176 7.43 15.00 -2.26
N ARG A 177 6.92 13.95 -2.92
CA ARG A 177 5.78 14.01 -3.84
C ARG A 177 4.43 13.77 -3.19
N PHE A 178 4.40 13.30 -1.93
CA PHE A 178 3.18 12.87 -1.25
C PHE A 178 2.92 13.60 0.06
N LEU A 179 3.97 14.14 0.71
CA LEU A 179 3.83 14.89 1.95
C LEU A 179 3.87 16.40 1.70
N PRO A 180 3.09 17.18 2.46
CA PRO A 180 3.24 18.64 2.47
C PRO A 180 4.67 19.06 2.83
N PRO A 181 5.17 20.20 2.28
CA PRO A 181 6.54 20.66 2.54
C PRO A 181 6.90 20.78 4.02
N GLU A 182 5.95 21.21 4.85
CA GLU A 182 6.12 21.42 6.28
C GLU A 182 6.31 20.07 7.01
N ALA A 183 5.48 19.08 6.68
CA ALA A 183 5.62 17.73 7.21
C ALA A 183 6.95 17.10 6.76
N MET A 184 7.32 17.31 5.49
CA MET A 184 8.59 16.81 4.94
C MET A 184 9.80 17.45 5.64
N ALA A 185 9.73 18.73 6.00
CA ALA A 185 10.80 19.44 6.71
C ALA A 185 11.09 18.81 8.08
N VAL A 186 10.07 18.36 8.81
CA VAL A 186 10.23 17.65 10.10
C VAL A 186 11.04 16.38 9.91
N PHE A 187 10.69 15.54 8.94
CA PHE A 187 11.40 14.29 8.69
C PHE A 187 12.82 14.50 8.15
N ARG A 188 13.04 15.53 7.32
CA ARG A 188 14.38 15.92 6.85
C ARG A 188 15.29 16.37 7.99
N ALA A 189 14.77 17.13 8.95
CA ALA A 189 15.55 17.58 10.11
C ALA A 189 16.08 16.39 10.93
N GLY A 190 15.26 15.35 11.08
CA GLY A 190 15.69 14.07 11.68
C GLY A 190 16.47 13.14 10.75
N GLN A 191 16.78 13.55 9.52
CA GLN A 191 17.41 12.70 8.49
C GLN A 191 16.70 11.35 8.30
N PHE A 192 15.37 11.34 8.43
CA PHE A 192 14.52 10.15 8.36
C PHE A 192 14.84 9.07 9.41
N SER A 193 15.44 9.44 10.54
CA SER A 193 15.81 8.52 11.61
C SER A 193 14.67 7.60 12.02
N ASP A 194 13.48 8.15 12.22
CA ASP A 194 12.35 7.40 12.76
C ASP A 194 11.90 6.27 11.82
N PHE A 195 12.00 6.49 10.51
CA PHE A 195 11.65 5.48 9.51
C PHE A 195 12.69 4.37 9.44
N LEU A 196 13.98 4.73 9.53
CA LEU A 196 15.07 3.77 9.53
C LEU A 196 15.08 2.95 10.83
N GLU A 197 14.82 3.58 11.97
CA GLU A 197 14.71 2.91 13.27
C GLU A 197 13.49 1.99 13.32
N ALA A 198 12.34 2.40 12.76
CA ALA A 198 11.19 1.50 12.66
C ALA A 198 11.50 0.26 11.83
N ALA A 199 12.16 0.42 10.67
CA ALA A 199 12.60 -0.71 9.87
C ALA A 199 13.58 -1.60 10.65
N ARG A 200 14.61 -1.01 11.28
CA ARG A 200 15.59 -1.73 12.10
C ARG A 200 14.90 -2.54 13.20
N ALA A 201 14.06 -1.89 14.01
CA ALA A 201 13.35 -2.52 15.13
C ALA A 201 12.44 -3.66 14.67
N LEU A 202 11.68 -3.46 13.58
CA LEU A 202 10.84 -4.51 13.03
C LEU A 202 11.67 -5.71 12.57
N PHE A 203 12.74 -5.50 11.80
CA PHE A 203 13.55 -6.62 11.31
C PHE A 203 14.34 -7.31 12.44
N GLU A 204 14.73 -6.60 13.50
CA GLU A 204 15.29 -7.20 14.73
C GLU A 204 14.24 -8.07 15.44
N GLU A 205 13.02 -7.58 15.60
CA GLU A 205 11.89 -8.33 16.16
C GLU A 205 11.63 -9.62 15.37
N LEU A 206 11.62 -9.54 14.04
CA LEU A 206 11.41 -10.70 13.17
C LEU A 206 12.51 -11.75 13.30
N SER A 207 13.78 -11.33 13.36
CA SER A 207 14.88 -12.25 13.63
C SER A 207 14.79 -12.89 15.01
N ALA A 208 14.44 -12.12 16.04
CA ALA A 208 14.26 -12.63 17.40
C ALA A 208 13.11 -13.65 17.49
N LYS A 209 12.06 -13.46 16.69
CA LYS A 209 10.94 -14.41 16.55
C LYS A 209 11.28 -15.63 15.70
N GLY A 210 12.44 -15.70 15.05
CA GLY A 210 12.87 -16.84 14.24
C GLY A 210 12.38 -16.80 12.79
N VAL A 211 11.94 -15.64 12.29
CA VAL A 211 11.59 -15.49 10.87
C VAL A 211 12.84 -15.58 10.01
N SER A 212 12.85 -16.50 9.05
CA SER A 212 13.88 -16.62 8.03
C SER A 212 13.31 -16.40 6.64
N LEU A 213 14.18 -15.96 5.73
CA LEU A 213 13.90 -16.01 4.29
C LEU A 213 13.89 -17.48 3.82
N PRO A 214 13.06 -17.83 2.83
CA PRO A 214 13.03 -19.16 2.22
C PRO A 214 14.29 -19.46 1.39
#